data_AF-A0A9C7SCD1-F1
#
_entry.id   AF-A0A9C7SCD1-F1
#
_cell.length_a   1.000
_cell.length_b   1.000
_cell.length_c   1.000
_cell.angle_alpha   90.00
_cell.angle_beta   90.00
_cell.angle_gamma   90.00
#
_symmetry.space_group_name_H-M   'P 1'
#
loop_
_entity.id
_entity.type
_entity.pdbx_description
1 polymer ?
#
loop_
_entity_poly.entity_id
_entity_poly.type
_entity_poly.pdbx_seq_one_letter_code
_entity_poly.pdbx_strand_id
1 'polypeptide(L)'
;MRILMISKACIVGAYQQKLVELAKFPEVELTVVVPPYWRDERGMIPLEREHIRGYELVVEPMALNGHFHLHFYPGLAKHFKAKPDIVHID
;
A
#
# COMPACT_ATOMS: atom_id res chain seq x y z
N MET A 1 -6.08 -5.88 15.84
CA MET A 1 -6.16 -6.58 14.55
C MET A 1 -5.16 -5.92 13.61
N ARG A 2 -4.07 -6.65 13.32
CA ARG A 2 -3.00 -6.21 12.44
C ARG A 2 -3.39 -6.51 11.00
N ILE A 3 -3.46 -5.48 10.18
CA ILE A 3 -3.81 -5.57 8.76
C ILE A 3 -2.59 -5.15 7.95
N LEU A 4 -2.12 -6.06 7.10
CA LEU A 4 -1.13 -5.75 6.06
C LEU A 4 -1.88 -5.59 4.74
N MET A 5 -1.98 -4.35 4.26
CA MET A 5 -2.54 -4.04 2.95
C MET A 5 -1.42 -3.89 1.92
N ILE A 6 -1.61 -4.43 0.72
CA ILE A 6 -0.69 -4.31 -0.40
C ILE A 6 -1.48 -3.69 -1.55
N SER A 7 -1.10 -2.49 -1.96
CA SER A 7 -1.87 -1.73 -2.93
C SER A 7 -1.00 -1.05 -3.96
N LYS A 8 -1.18 -1.40 -5.24
CA LYS A 8 -0.56 -0.62 -6.32
C LYS A 8 -1.30 0.70 -6.58
N ALA A 9 -2.58 0.76 -6.23
CA ALA A 9 -3.45 1.88 -6.53
C ALA A 9 -3.32 3.02 -5.51
N CYS A 10 -3.08 2.72 -4.22
CA CYS A 10 -2.92 3.71 -3.14
C CYS A 10 -1.72 4.67 -3.28
N ILE A 11 -1.04 4.66 -4.43
CA ILE A 11 -0.20 5.78 -4.86
C ILE A 11 -0.99 7.06 -5.12
N VAL A 12 -2.29 6.96 -5.42
CA VAL A 12 -3.19 8.12 -5.62
C VAL A 12 -3.81 8.51 -4.28
N GLY A 13 -3.69 9.79 -3.91
CA GLY A 13 -4.09 10.37 -2.63
C GLY A 13 -5.58 10.19 -2.31
N ALA A 14 -6.44 10.22 -3.32
CA ALA A 14 -7.87 9.96 -3.18
C ALA A 14 -8.17 8.57 -2.56
N TYR A 15 -7.35 7.56 -2.84
CA TYR A 15 -7.50 6.22 -2.27
C TYR A 15 -6.94 6.09 -0.85
N GLN A 16 -6.21 7.10 -0.35
CA GLN A 16 -5.67 7.09 1.01
C GLN A 16 -6.71 7.52 2.05
N GLN A 17 -7.74 8.28 1.64
CA GLN A 17 -8.80 8.73 2.54
C GLN A 17 -9.52 7.56 3.24
N LYS A 18 -9.82 6.48 2.50
CA LYS A 18 -10.45 5.27 3.09
C LYS A 18 -9.59 4.66 4.20
N LEU A 19 -8.26 4.77 4.09
CA LEU A 19 -7.31 4.20 5.04
C LEU A 19 -7.28 5.01 6.34
N VAL A 20 -7.41 6.34 6.26
CA VAL A 20 -7.56 7.20 7.45
C VAL A 20 -8.82 6.85 8.21
N GLU A 21 -9.94 6.59 7.52
CA GLU A 21 -11.19 6.20 8.17
C GLU A 21 -11.09 4.81 8.81
N LEU A 22 -10.46 3.84 8.14
CA LEU A 22 -10.18 2.52 8.72
C LEU A 22 -9.26 2.60 9.94
N ALA A 23 -8.30 3.52 9.94
CA ALA A 23 -7.37 3.72 11.05
C ALA A 23 -8.01 4.37 12.28
N LYS A 24 -9.26 4.85 12.21
CA LYS A 24 -9.97 5.40 13.38
C LYS A 24 -10.47 4.32 14.34
N PHE A 25 -10.59 3.08 13.87
CA PHE A 25 -11.01 1.97 14.71
C PHE A 25 -9.84 1.58 15.65
N PRO A 26 -10.01 1.66 16.98
CA PRO A 26 -8.92 1.49 17.94
C PRO A 26 -8.31 0.08 17.91
N GLU A 27 -9.07 -0.92 17.46
CA GLU A 27 -8.61 -2.28 17.26
C GLU A 27 -7.86 -2.49 15.95
N VAL A 28 -7.79 -1.51 15.04
CA VAL A 28 -7.12 -1.64 13.74
C VAL A 28 -5.71 -1.08 13.81
N GLU A 29 -4.74 -1.95 13.52
CA GLU A 29 -3.36 -1.57 13.27
C GLU A 29 -3.08 -1.82 11.78
N LEU A 30 -3.04 -0.76 10.99
CA LEU A 30 -2.96 -0.83 9.54
C LEU A 30 -1.57 -0.45 9.04
N THR A 31 -0.94 -1.34 8.29
CA THR A 31 0.27 -1.07 7.49
C THR A 31 -0.07 -1.25 6.01
N VAL A 32 0.23 -0.26 5.19
CA VAL A 32 -0.07 -0.26 3.75
C VAL A 32 1.23 -0.19 2.95
N VAL A 33 1.51 -1.24 2.18
CA VAL A 33 2.66 -1.34 1.28
C VAL A 33 2.25 -0.87 -0.11
N VAL A 34 2.95 0.13 -0.63
CA VAL A 34 2.74 0.74 -1.95
C VAL A 34 4.05 0.80 -2.74
N PRO A 35 4.01 0.92 -4.08
CA PRO A 35 5.22 1.21 -4.85
C PRO A 35 5.56 2.71 -4.76
N PRO A 36 6.80 3.11 -5.13
CA PRO A 36 7.15 4.52 -5.21
C PRO A 36 6.41 5.27 -6.34
N TYR A 37 5.94 4.55 -7.34
CA TYR A 37 5.20 5.05 -8.50
C TYR A 37 4.49 3.89 -9.21
N TRP A 38 3.59 4.21 -10.14
CA TRP A 38 3.06 3.29 -11.14
C TRP A 38 3.40 3.79 -12.55
N ARG A 39 3.69 2.88 -13.48
CA ARG A 39 3.85 3.18 -14.90
C ARG A 39 2.64 2.72 -15.68
N ASP A 40 2.07 3.61 -16.48
CA ASP A 40 1.05 3.27 -17.46
C ASP A 40 1.34 3.94 -18.81
N GLU A 41 0.40 3.84 -19.75
CA GLU A 41 0.52 4.43 -21.09
C GLU A 41 0.64 5.97 -21.07
N ARG A 42 0.17 6.62 -20.00
CA ARG A 42 0.22 8.08 -19.81
C ARG A 42 1.51 8.54 -19.15
N GLY A 43 2.31 7.59 -18.65
CA GLY A 43 3.64 7.84 -18.09
C GLY A 43 3.79 7.32 -16.67
N MET A 44 4.57 8.03 -15.87
CA MET A 44 4.85 7.68 -14.48
C MET A 44 3.95 8.49 -13.54
N ILE A 45 3.15 7.79 -12.74
CA ILE A 45 2.33 8.35 -11.66
C ILE A 45 3.11 8.18 -10.35
N PRO A 46 3.66 9.26 -9.75
CA PRO A 46 4.38 9.16 -8.49
C PRO A 46 3.43 8.94 -7.30
N LEU A 47 3.95 8.37 -6.21
CA LEU A 47 3.23 8.28 -4.94
C LEU A 47 2.91 9.67 -4.37
N GLU A 48 1.63 9.98 -4.27
CA GLU A 48 1.07 11.10 -3.53
C GLU A 48 1.04 10.78 -2.03
N ARG A 49 1.09 11.81 -1.17
CA ARG A 49 1.02 11.66 0.30
C ARG A 49 0.07 12.69 0.88
N GLU A 50 -1.20 12.54 0.56
CA GLU A 50 -2.24 13.47 1.00
C GLU A 50 -2.82 13.07 2.36
N HIS A 51 -3.03 11.78 2.60
CA HIS A 51 -3.75 11.28 3.77
C HIS A 51 -2.98 10.13 4.45
N ILE A 52 -1.95 10.47 5.23
CA ILE A 52 -0.99 9.50 5.84
C ILE A 52 -1.07 9.41 7.37
N ARG A 53 -2.21 9.77 7.97
CA ARG A 53 -2.39 9.78 9.43
C ARG A 53 -3.16 8.54 9.90
N GLY A 54 -2.73 7.98 11.03
CA GLY A 54 -3.41 6.88 11.72
C GLY A 54 -2.97 5.48 11.28
N TYR A 55 -2.26 5.35 10.16
CA TYR A 55 -1.73 4.08 9.67
C TYR A 55 -0.29 4.25 9.18
N GLU A 56 0.42 3.14 9.02
CA GLU A 56 1.78 3.14 8.49
C GLU A 56 1.77 2.99 6.96
N LEU A 57 2.32 3.96 6.24
CA LEU A 57 2.52 3.87 4.79
C LEU A 57 3.97 3.46 4.49
N VAL A 58 4.15 2.27 3.93
CA VAL A 58 5.45 1.70 3.58
C VAL A 58 5.65 1.70 2.08
N VAL A 59 6.78 2.22 1.62
CA VAL A 59 7.15 2.22 0.20
C VAL A 59 8.13 1.10 -0.07
N GLU A 60 7.76 0.16 -0.94
CA GLU A 60 8.63 -0.92 -1.41
C GLU A 60 8.93 -0.80 -2.91
N PRO A 61 10.15 -1.11 -3.36
CA PRO A 61 10.42 -1.31 -4.78
C PRO A 61 9.51 -2.39 -5.36
N MET A 62 9.02 -2.18 -6.58
CA MET A 62 8.17 -3.13 -7.31
C MET A 62 8.87 -3.61 -8.57
N ALA A 63 8.97 -4.92 -8.72
CA ALA A 63 9.39 -5.58 -9.96
C ALA A 63 8.21 -5.67 -10.93
N LEU A 64 8.49 -5.55 -12.23
CA LEU A 64 7.50 -5.56 -13.31
C LEU A 64 6.42 -4.45 -13.18
N ASN A 65 6.80 -3.30 -12.61
CA ASN A 65 5.91 -2.14 -12.48
C ASN A 65 5.27 -1.76 -13.84
N GLY A 66 3.96 -1.52 -13.82
CA GLY A 66 3.13 -1.29 -15.01
C GLY A 66 2.46 -2.54 -15.58
N HIS A 67 2.90 -3.74 -15.19
CA HIS A 67 2.18 -4.97 -15.54
C HIS A 67 1.01 -5.17 -14.59
N PHE A 68 -0.21 -4.98 -15.09
CA PHE A 68 -1.42 -4.98 -14.27
C PHE A 68 -1.63 -6.27 -13.47
N HIS A 69 -1.30 -7.42 -14.06
CA HIS A 69 -1.54 -8.75 -13.48
C HIS A 69 -0.29 -9.45 -12.96
N LEU A 70 0.90 -9.02 -13.37
CA LEU A 70 2.16 -9.68 -13.02
C LEU A 70 3.18 -8.66 -12.51
N HIS A 71 3.07 -8.32 -11.23
CA HIS A 71 4.04 -7.51 -10.51
C HIS A 71 4.20 -8.04 -9.10
N PHE A 72 5.31 -7.72 -8.46
CA PHE A 72 5.56 -8.13 -7.08
C PHE A 72 6.53 -7.19 -6.39
N TYR A 73 6.54 -7.24 -5.06
CA TYR A 73 7.47 -6.47 -4.22
C TYR A 73 8.55 -7.42 -3.68
N PRO A 74 9.81 -7.34 -4.13
CA PRO A 74 10.87 -8.24 -3.67
C PRO A 74 11.09 -8.18 -2.16
N GLY A 75 10.86 -7.00 -1.56
CA GLY A 75 11.01 -6.76 -0.13
C GLY A 75 9.80 -7.17 0.72
N LEU A 76 8.71 -7.68 0.14
CA LEU A 76 7.43 -7.86 0.84
C LEU A 76 7.53 -8.76 2.06
N ALA A 77 8.35 -9.82 1.98
CA ALA A 77 8.44 -10.84 3.02
C ALA A 77 8.83 -10.28 4.40
N LYS A 78 9.54 -9.14 4.47
CA LYS A 78 9.94 -8.56 5.76
C LYS A 78 8.76 -7.99 6.54
N HIS A 79 7.67 -7.60 5.87
CA HIS A 79 6.46 -7.03 6.48
C HIS A 79 5.60 -8.11 7.14
N PHE A 80 5.69 -9.35 6.66
CA PHE A 80 5.03 -10.49 7.29
C PHE A 80 5.60 -10.85 8.67
N LYS A 81 6.77 -10.32 9.06
CA LYS A 81 7.32 -10.48 10.42
C LYS A 81 6.40 -9.89 11.50
N ALA A 82 5.55 -8.92 11.14
CA ALA A 82 4.52 -8.37 12.00
C ALA A 82 3.37 -9.35 12.32
N LYS A 83 3.33 -10.52 11.64
CA LYS A 83 2.27 -11.53 11.78
C LYS A 83 0.87 -10.91 11.65
N PRO A 84 0.53 -10.36 10.46
CA PRO A 84 -0.78 -9.76 10.25
C PRO A 84 -1.89 -10.80 10.44
N ASP A 85 -2.99 -10.36 11.04
CA ASP A 85 -4.20 -11.17 11.20
C ASP A 85 -4.98 -11.21 9.87
N ILE A 86 -4.88 -10.14 9.06
CA ILE A 86 -5.48 -10.02 7.73
C ILE A 86 -4.44 -9.51 6.73
N VAL A 87 -4.40 -10.14 5.55
CA VAL A 87 -3.69 -9.61 4.39
C VAL A 87 -4.73 -9.19 3.35
N HIS A 88 -4.71 -7.90 2.98
CA HIS A 88 -5.58 -7.34 1.96
C HIS A 88 -4.76 -6.94 0.74
N ILE A 89 -5.23 -7.25 -0.47
CA ILE A 89 -4.53 -6.96 -1.72
C ILE A 89 -5.52 -6.28 -2.67
N ASP A 90 -5.17 -5.10 -3.17
CA ASP A 90 -5.93 -4.37 -4.21
C ASP A 90 -5.05 -3.74 -5.31
#